data_AF-A0A1X2DFP9-F1
#
_entry.id   AF-A0A1X2DFP9-F1
#
_cell.length_a   1.000
_cell.length_b   1.000
_cell.length_c   1.000
_cell.angle_alpha   90.00
_cell.angle_beta   90.00
_cell.angle_gamma   90.00
#
_symmetry.space_group_name_H-M   'P 1'
#
loop_
_entity.id
_entity.type
_entity.pdbx_description
1 polymer ?
#
loop_
_entity_poly.entity_id
_entity_poly.type
_entity_poly.pdbx_seq_one_letter_code
_entity_poly.pdbx_strand_id
1 'polypeptide(L)'
;MLFSAGGVGGTGGTAAAVAGGAGGVGGSGGLFFGTGGAGGLGGAGATSFFTGGVGGVGGAGGAGGLFFGTGGVGGTGGVGGTALDPGMGFGGAGGTGGVGGPGGLFGNGGVGGTGGLGGLGFAFGGAGGAGGAGGTGALIGNGGVGGIGGLGAIGAAGGAGGHGGNAQFIGNGGNGGPGASGAIGGAGGTGGKLLGLPGAHG
;
A
#
# COMPACT_ATOMS: atom_id res chain seq x y z
N MET A 1 -7.32 22.35 9.08
CA MET A 1 -7.76 23.56 8.33
C MET A 1 -9.09 23.29 7.67
N LEU A 2 -9.91 24.32 7.38
CA LEU A 2 -11.26 24.13 6.84
C LEU A 2 -11.27 23.65 5.36
N PHE A 3 -10.24 24.01 4.59
CA PHE A 3 -10.17 23.82 3.12
C PHE A 3 -8.79 23.35 2.59
N SER A 4 -7.96 22.67 3.39
CA SER A 4 -6.59 22.29 2.95
C SER A 4 -6.49 20.84 2.51
N ALA A 5 -5.50 20.53 1.67
CA ALA A 5 -5.05 19.15 1.51
C ALA A 5 -4.40 18.65 2.81
N GLY A 6 -4.49 17.34 3.04
CA GLY A 6 -3.77 16.67 4.09
C GLY A 6 -2.27 16.62 3.81
N GLY A 7 -1.45 16.74 4.87
CA GLY A 7 0.00 16.62 4.74
C GLY A 7 0.43 15.22 4.31
N VAL A 8 1.51 15.11 3.54
CA VAL A 8 2.09 13.79 3.22
C VAL A 8 2.69 13.15 4.48
N GLY A 9 2.55 11.84 4.59
CA GLY A 9 3.21 11.06 5.63
C GLY A 9 4.73 11.06 5.45
N GLY A 10 5.48 11.14 6.55
CA GLY A 10 6.95 11.07 6.51
C GLY A 10 7.44 9.70 6.02
N THR A 11 8.59 9.65 5.36
CA THR A 11 9.19 8.37 4.96
C THR A 11 9.72 7.60 6.17
N GLY A 12 9.60 6.28 6.13
CA GLY A 12 10.19 5.40 7.13
C GLY A 12 11.71 5.40 7.04
N GLY A 13 12.37 5.45 8.19
CA GLY A 13 13.83 5.45 8.27
C GLY A 13 14.43 4.13 7.75
N THR A 14 15.60 4.21 7.10
CA THR A 14 16.39 3.02 6.76
C THR A 14 17.02 2.44 8.02
N ALA A 15 16.98 1.13 8.18
CA ALA A 15 17.57 0.50 9.34
C ALA A 15 19.06 0.17 9.14
N ALA A 16 19.87 0.42 10.18
CA ALA A 16 21.29 0.06 10.21
C ALA A 16 21.54 -1.39 10.69
N ALA A 17 20.58 -2.01 11.39
CA ALA A 17 20.75 -3.36 11.94
C ALA A 17 19.45 -4.22 12.02
N VAL A 18 18.29 -3.71 11.62
CA VAL A 18 16.97 -4.37 11.82
C VAL A 18 15.99 -4.08 10.68
N ALA A 19 14.68 -4.30 10.87
CA ALA A 19 13.65 -3.96 9.89
C ALA A 19 13.56 -2.45 9.61
N GLY A 20 13.24 -2.09 8.37
CA GLY A 20 13.03 -0.71 7.96
C GLY A 20 11.88 -0.06 8.70
N GLY A 21 11.98 1.25 8.95
CA GLY A 21 10.95 2.02 9.65
C GLY A 21 9.66 2.09 8.85
N ALA A 22 8.51 2.15 9.52
CA ALA A 22 7.23 2.33 8.85
C ALA A 22 7.13 3.74 8.24
N GLY A 23 6.44 3.84 7.11
CA GLY A 23 6.01 5.12 6.56
C GLY A 23 4.95 5.77 7.44
N GLY A 24 5.03 7.08 7.60
CA GLY A 24 4.05 7.89 8.30
C GLY A 24 2.70 7.90 7.59
N VAL A 25 1.62 8.02 8.35
CA VAL A 25 0.27 8.14 7.79
C VAL A 25 0.09 9.52 7.15
N GLY A 26 -0.58 9.57 6.00
CA GLY A 26 -0.98 10.83 5.39
C GLY A 26 -2.02 11.56 6.23
N GLY A 27 -1.87 12.88 6.38
CA GLY A 27 -2.83 13.72 7.08
C GLY A 27 -4.19 13.73 6.38
N SER A 28 -5.27 13.95 7.13
CA SER A 28 -6.60 14.13 6.55
C SER A 28 -6.70 15.46 5.79
N GLY A 29 -7.53 15.49 4.75
CA GLY A 29 -7.99 16.72 4.12
C GLY A 29 -8.74 17.61 5.10
N GLY A 30 -9.00 18.85 4.69
CA GLY A 30 -9.71 19.83 5.49
C GLY A 30 -11.12 19.38 5.85
N LEU A 31 -11.66 19.90 6.96
CA LEU A 31 -12.90 19.40 7.56
C LEU A 31 -14.06 19.28 6.56
N PHE A 32 -14.26 20.28 5.70
CA PHE A 32 -15.34 20.25 4.71
C PHE A 32 -14.85 19.89 3.31
N PHE A 33 -13.67 20.39 2.95
CA PHE A 33 -13.06 20.18 1.64
C PHE A 33 -11.57 19.88 1.79
N GLY A 34 -11.08 18.96 0.96
CA GLY A 34 -9.65 18.73 0.80
C GLY A 34 -9.33 17.27 0.50
N THR A 35 -8.27 17.02 -0.26
CA THR A 35 -7.80 15.65 -0.49
C THR A 35 -7.00 15.16 0.71
N GLY A 36 -7.10 13.87 1.01
CA GLY A 36 -6.21 13.22 1.96
C GLY A 36 -4.77 13.25 1.47
N GLY A 37 -3.83 13.40 2.40
CA GLY A 37 -2.41 13.33 2.10
C GLY A 37 -1.98 11.91 1.78
N ALA A 38 -0.96 11.76 0.92
CA ALA A 38 -0.40 10.43 0.66
C ALA A 38 0.28 9.87 1.91
N GLY A 39 0.23 8.55 2.09
CA GLY A 39 1.03 7.84 3.07
C GLY A 39 2.52 7.85 2.69
N GLY A 40 3.39 7.88 3.69
CA GLY A 40 4.83 7.84 3.51
C GLY A 40 5.32 6.47 3.07
N LEU A 41 6.45 6.42 2.37
CA LEU A 41 7.07 5.15 1.98
C LEU A 41 7.61 4.41 3.21
N GLY A 42 7.55 3.08 3.21
CA GLY A 42 8.26 2.25 4.17
C GLY A 42 9.78 2.30 3.93
N GLY A 43 10.56 2.30 5.00
CA GLY A 43 12.03 2.31 4.94
C GLY A 43 12.60 0.98 4.48
N ALA A 44 13.79 0.99 3.90
CA ALA A 44 14.48 -0.24 3.52
C ALA A 44 14.94 -1.04 4.74
N GLY A 45 14.84 -2.37 4.66
CA GLY A 45 15.41 -3.28 5.64
C GLY A 45 16.94 -3.28 5.61
N ALA A 46 17.58 -3.51 6.75
CA ALA A 46 19.03 -3.48 6.86
C ALA A 46 19.70 -4.59 6.05
N THR A 47 20.83 -4.30 5.42
CA THR A 47 21.75 -5.33 4.93
C THR A 47 22.42 -6.02 6.13
N SER A 48 22.53 -7.34 6.12
CA SER A 48 23.20 -8.07 7.20
C SER A 48 23.99 -9.27 6.67
N PHE A 49 24.81 -9.91 7.51
CA PHE A 49 25.58 -11.06 7.07
C PHE A 49 24.68 -12.28 6.81
N PHE A 50 23.84 -12.68 7.76
CA PHE A 50 23.04 -13.90 7.64
C PHE A 50 21.62 -13.69 7.10
N THR A 51 20.87 -12.71 7.62
CA THR A 51 19.46 -12.48 7.25
C THR A 51 19.20 -11.00 7.01
N GLY A 52 18.80 -10.64 5.79
CA GLY A 52 18.38 -9.28 5.47
C GLY A 52 17.20 -8.82 6.33
N GLY A 53 17.21 -7.56 6.75
CA GLY A 53 16.11 -6.97 7.50
C GLY A 53 14.84 -6.88 6.68
N VAL A 54 13.67 -6.97 7.32
CA VAL A 54 12.39 -6.80 6.61
C VAL A 54 12.20 -5.33 6.20
N GLY A 55 11.65 -5.08 5.03
CA GLY A 55 11.27 -3.73 4.60
C GLY A 55 10.13 -3.17 5.46
N GLY A 56 10.17 -1.87 5.74
CA GLY A 56 9.14 -1.20 6.52
C GLY A 56 7.80 -1.16 5.78
N VAL A 57 6.69 -1.16 6.51
CA VAL A 57 5.36 -1.01 5.90
C VAL A 57 5.17 0.41 5.35
N GLY A 58 4.47 0.54 4.23
CA GLY A 58 4.02 1.84 3.72
C GLY A 58 2.95 2.45 4.62
N GLY A 59 2.98 3.77 4.78
CA GLY A 59 2.00 4.49 5.57
C GLY A 59 0.62 4.51 4.89
N ALA A 60 -0.46 4.53 5.67
CA ALA A 60 -1.79 4.69 5.10
C ALA A 60 -1.98 6.09 4.48
N GLY A 61 -2.78 6.18 3.43
CA GLY A 61 -3.25 7.47 2.92
C GLY A 61 -4.25 8.13 3.86
N GLY A 62 -4.25 9.45 3.92
CA GLY A 62 -5.16 10.23 4.75
C GLY A 62 -6.58 10.25 4.18
N ALA A 63 -7.57 10.52 5.04
CA ALA A 63 -8.96 10.67 4.60
C ALA A 63 -9.15 11.97 3.78
N GLY A 64 -10.05 11.95 2.80
CA GLY A 64 -10.57 13.18 2.20
C GLY A 64 -11.39 14.02 3.19
N GLY A 65 -11.68 15.27 2.84
CA GLY A 65 -12.56 16.15 3.61
C GLY A 65 -14.01 15.65 3.63
N LEU A 66 -14.80 16.04 4.64
CA LEU A 66 -16.10 15.41 4.92
C LEU A 66 -17.07 15.44 3.75
N PHE A 67 -17.21 16.57 3.06
CA PHE A 67 -18.13 16.68 1.94
C PHE A 67 -17.45 16.33 0.62
N PHE A 68 -16.33 17.00 0.31
CA PHE A 68 -15.61 16.78 -0.93
C PHE A 68 -14.12 16.55 -0.65
N GLY A 69 -13.59 15.50 -1.26
CA GLY A 69 -12.19 15.15 -1.10
C GLY A 69 -11.95 13.70 -1.43
N THR A 70 -10.95 13.41 -2.25
CA THR A 70 -10.49 12.04 -2.45
C THR A 70 -9.61 11.62 -1.29
N GLY A 71 -9.66 10.33 -0.94
CA GLY A 71 -8.67 9.75 -0.04
C GLY A 71 -7.26 9.81 -0.62
N GLY A 72 -6.27 9.92 0.26
CA GLY A 72 -4.87 9.91 -0.10
C GLY A 72 -4.41 8.53 -0.55
N VAL A 73 -3.39 8.48 -1.39
CA VAL A 73 -2.78 7.20 -1.82
C VAL A 73 -1.99 6.59 -0.65
N GLY A 74 -2.05 5.27 -0.48
CA GLY A 74 -1.21 4.55 0.46
C GLY A 74 0.26 4.55 0.04
N GLY A 75 1.18 4.67 0.99
CA GLY A 75 2.62 4.65 0.72
C GLY A 75 3.10 3.28 0.27
N THR A 76 4.18 3.21 -0.51
CA THR A 76 4.75 1.92 -0.90
C THR A 76 5.44 1.25 0.28
N GLY A 77 5.43 -0.08 0.32
CA GLY A 77 6.26 -0.85 1.25
C GLY A 77 7.74 -0.69 0.92
N GLY A 78 8.58 -0.78 1.95
CA GLY A 78 10.02 -0.71 1.85
C GLY A 78 10.62 -1.99 1.28
N VAL A 79 11.78 -1.87 0.64
CA VAL A 79 12.51 -3.03 0.11
C VAL A 79 13.12 -3.84 1.26
N GLY A 80 13.07 -5.16 1.18
CA GLY A 80 13.77 -6.05 2.09
C GLY A 80 15.29 -5.95 1.95
N GLY A 81 15.99 -6.09 3.07
CA GLY A 81 17.45 -6.01 3.14
C GLY A 81 18.14 -7.21 2.51
N THR A 82 19.41 -7.04 2.14
CA THR A 82 20.23 -8.12 1.55
C THR A 82 20.96 -8.93 2.61
N ALA A 83 21.09 -10.24 2.41
CA ALA A 83 22.04 -11.08 3.13
C ALA A 83 23.34 -11.25 2.33
N LEU A 84 24.49 -11.17 3.02
CA LEU A 84 25.82 -11.19 2.41
C LEU A 84 26.53 -12.55 2.49
N ASP A 85 26.06 -13.47 3.34
CA ASP A 85 26.64 -14.80 3.48
C ASP A 85 26.44 -15.62 2.20
N PRO A 86 27.53 -15.97 1.48
CA PRO A 86 27.45 -16.71 0.23
C PRO A 86 27.02 -18.18 0.41
N GLY A 87 27.02 -18.72 1.64
CA GLY A 87 26.66 -20.10 1.91
C GLY A 87 25.22 -20.31 2.36
N MET A 88 24.70 -19.47 3.26
CA MET A 88 23.37 -19.61 3.86
C MET A 88 22.60 -18.29 4.02
N GLY A 89 22.95 -17.24 3.26
CA GLY A 89 22.29 -15.93 3.38
C GLY A 89 20.83 -15.92 2.91
N PHE A 90 19.93 -15.41 3.75
CA PHE A 90 18.50 -15.23 3.44
C PHE A 90 18.12 -13.76 3.24
N GLY A 91 17.54 -13.41 2.10
CA GLY A 91 17.04 -12.06 1.85
C GLY A 91 15.88 -11.67 2.77
N GLY A 92 15.82 -10.41 3.17
CA GLY A 92 14.71 -9.88 3.97
C GLY A 92 13.43 -9.74 3.15
N ALA A 93 12.27 -9.98 3.75
CA ALA A 93 11.00 -9.76 3.04
C ALA A 93 10.77 -8.26 2.74
N GLY A 94 10.07 -7.97 1.66
CA GLY A 94 9.57 -6.62 1.37
C GLY A 94 8.44 -6.22 2.32
N GLY A 95 8.35 -4.93 2.62
CA GLY A 95 7.27 -4.38 3.43
C GLY A 95 5.94 -4.35 2.68
N THR A 96 4.82 -4.41 3.39
CA THR A 96 3.50 -4.27 2.75
C THR A 96 3.25 -2.83 2.31
N GLY A 97 2.51 -2.65 1.22
CA GLY A 97 1.99 -1.35 0.83
C GLY A 97 0.95 -0.83 1.83
N GLY A 98 0.87 0.49 1.97
CA GLY A 98 -0.10 1.17 2.82
C GLY A 98 -1.50 1.15 2.22
N VAL A 99 -2.53 1.17 3.07
CA VAL A 99 -3.92 1.24 2.61
C VAL A 99 -4.22 2.64 2.07
N GLY A 100 -4.98 2.74 0.99
CA GLY A 100 -5.48 4.02 0.48
C GLY A 100 -6.50 4.65 1.44
N GLY A 101 -6.47 5.96 1.58
CA GLY A 101 -7.38 6.68 2.46
C GLY A 101 -8.84 6.65 1.98
N PRO A 102 -9.83 6.79 2.87
CA PRO A 102 -11.23 6.89 2.47
C PRO A 102 -11.52 8.26 1.82
N GLY A 103 -12.47 8.30 0.88
CA GLY A 103 -13.01 9.53 0.33
C GLY A 103 -13.98 10.24 1.28
N GLY A 104 -14.21 11.53 1.03
CA GLY A 104 -15.33 12.31 1.56
C GLY A 104 -16.68 11.86 0.99
N LEU A 105 -17.79 12.43 1.49
CA LEU A 105 -19.16 12.06 1.09
C LEU A 105 -19.35 12.02 -0.43
N PHE A 106 -18.74 12.98 -1.14
CA PHE A 106 -18.63 13.07 -2.59
C PHE A 106 -17.15 12.94 -2.99
N GLY A 107 -16.58 11.77 -2.78
CA GLY A 107 -15.15 11.54 -2.91
C GLY A 107 -14.80 10.07 -3.15
N ASN A 108 -13.84 9.85 -4.03
CA ASN A 108 -13.29 8.53 -4.29
C ASN A 108 -12.33 8.11 -3.17
N GLY A 109 -12.25 6.81 -2.91
CA GLY A 109 -11.17 6.25 -2.10
C GLY A 109 -9.81 6.37 -2.79
N GLY A 110 -8.76 6.48 -1.99
CA GLY A 110 -7.38 6.54 -2.45
C GLY A 110 -6.87 5.18 -2.93
N VAL A 111 -5.89 5.17 -3.81
CA VAL A 111 -5.24 3.93 -4.28
C VAL A 111 -4.40 3.31 -3.16
N GLY A 112 -4.38 1.99 -3.05
CA GLY A 112 -3.49 1.27 -2.15
C GLY A 112 -2.03 1.32 -2.63
N GLY A 113 -1.09 1.39 -1.68
CA GLY A 113 0.33 1.42 -1.97
C GLY A 113 0.85 0.09 -2.51
N THR A 114 1.89 0.11 -3.33
CA THR A 114 2.53 -1.13 -3.80
C THR A 114 3.29 -1.81 -2.65
N GLY A 115 3.33 -3.14 -2.68
CA GLY A 115 4.23 -3.90 -1.82
C GLY A 115 5.69 -3.66 -2.17
N GLY A 116 6.56 -3.77 -1.17
CA GLY A 116 7.99 -3.64 -1.31
C GLY A 116 8.63 -4.87 -1.94
N LEU A 117 9.76 -4.69 -2.61
CA LEU A 117 10.53 -5.81 -3.16
C LEU A 117 11.15 -6.64 -2.05
N GLY A 118 11.25 -7.95 -2.27
CA GLY A 118 12.08 -8.82 -1.45
C GLY A 118 13.57 -8.52 -1.62
N GLY A 119 14.34 -8.68 -0.55
CA GLY A 119 15.79 -8.48 -0.54
C GLY A 119 16.55 -9.67 -1.10
N LEU A 120 17.80 -9.45 -1.53
CA LEU A 120 18.63 -10.52 -2.09
C LEU A 120 19.21 -11.43 -0.99
N GLY A 121 19.31 -12.72 -1.28
CA GLY A 121 20.05 -13.70 -0.47
C GLY A 121 20.63 -14.78 -1.38
N PHE A 122 21.80 -15.30 -1.01
CA PHE A 122 22.52 -16.29 -1.81
C PHE A 122 21.89 -17.69 -1.72
N ALA A 123 21.36 -18.07 -0.55
CA ALA A 123 20.63 -19.32 -0.40
C ALA A 123 19.19 -19.15 -0.90
N PHE A 124 18.49 -18.13 -0.38
CA PHE A 124 17.15 -17.77 -0.83
C PHE A 124 16.94 -16.26 -0.77
N GLY A 125 16.25 -15.71 -1.76
CA GLY A 125 15.75 -14.34 -1.73
C GLY A 125 14.67 -14.14 -0.67
N GLY A 126 14.42 -12.88 -0.34
CA GLY A 126 13.28 -12.47 0.46
C GLY A 126 11.99 -12.44 -0.34
N ALA A 127 10.87 -12.73 0.31
CA ALA A 127 9.55 -12.63 -0.32
C ALA A 127 9.19 -11.17 -0.62
N GLY A 128 8.38 -10.94 -1.65
CA GLY A 128 7.81 -9.63 -1.91
C GLY A 128 6.71 -9.27 -0.91
N GLY A 129 6.57 -7.98 -0.59
CA GLY A 129 5.51 -7.49 0.29
C GLY A 129 4.15 -7.47 -0.40
N ALA A 130 3.06 -7.65 0.34
CA ALA A 130 1.71 -7.53 -0.23
C ALA A 130 1.38 -6.08 -0.63
N GLY A 131 0.55 -5.91 -1.66
CA GLY A 131 -0.03 -4.61 -2.00
C GLY A 131 -1.05 -4.16 -0.96
N GLY A 132 -1.14 -2.84 -0.74
CA GLY A 132 -2.12 -2.25 0.17
C GLY A 132 -3.52 -2.24 -0.43
N ALA A 133 -4.56 -2.34 0.39
CA ALA A 133 -5.93 -2.22 -0.10
C ALA A 133 -6.23 -0.79 -0.59
N GLY A 134 -7.10 -0.66 -1.59
CA GLY A 134 -7.67 0.61 -1.98
C GLY A 134 -8.64 1.14 -0.92
N GLY A 135 -8.70 2.46 -0.78
CA GLY A 135 -9.61 3.13 0.13
C GLY A 135 -11.06 3.05 -0.33
N THR A 136 -12.00 3.18 0.60
CA THR A 136 -13.42 3.18 0.27
C THR A 136 -13.86 4.52 -0.29
N GLY A 137 -14.72 4.51 -1.32
CA GLY A 137 -15.57 5.66 -1.62
C GLY A 137 -16.63 5.83 -0.51
N ALA A 138 -17.24 7.01 -0.41
CA ALA A 138 -18.33 7.25 0.55
C ALA A 138 -19.71 7.16 -0.14
N LEU A 139 -20.61 8.11 0.11
CA LEU A 139 -21.98 8.10 -0.43
C LEU A 139 -21.99 8.15 -1.96
N ILE A 140 -21.28 9.12 -2.55
CA ILE A 140 -21.02 9.19 -3.98
C ILE A 140 -19.51 9.18 -4.19
N GLY A 141 -19.00 8.08 -4.73
CA GLY A 141 -17.58 7.92 -4.97
C GLY A 141 -17.21 6.49 -5.26
N ASN A 142 -16.23 6.34 -6.13
CA ASN A 142 -15.66 5.05 -6.45
C ASN A 142 -14.73 4.58 -5.31
N GLY A 143 -14.61 3.27 -5.16
CA GLY A 143 -13.52 2.70 -4.39
C GLY A 143 -12.17 2.91 -5.07
N GLY A 144 -11.11 3.00 -4.27
CA GLY A 144 -9.74 3.09 -4.75
C GLY A 144 -9.22 1.75 -5.28
N VAL A 145 -8.30 1.78 -6.24
CA VAL A 145 -7.65 0.58 -6.75
C VAL A 145 -6.72 -0.01 -5.67
N GLY A 146 -6.65 -1.34 -5.59
CA GLY A 146 -5.71 -2.05 -4.74
C GLY A 146 -4.27 -1.96 -5.26
N GLY A 147 -3.31 -1.94 -4.35
CA GLY A 147 -1.89 -1.85 -4.68
C GLY A 147 -1.34 -3.14 -5.30
N ILE A 148 -0.32 -2.99 -6.14
CA ILE A 148 0.38 -4.12 -6.74
C ILE A 148 1.21 -4.84 -5.66
N GLY A 149 1.25 -6.17 -5.68
CA GLY A 149 2.16 -6.96 -4.85
C GLY A 149 3.64 -6.74 -5.24
N GLY A 150 4.55 -6.75 -4.27
CA GLY A 150 5.97 -6.60 -4.50
C GLY A 150 6.58 -7.86 -5.12
N LEU A 151 7.58 -7.72 -5.99
CA LEU A 151 8.32 -8.88 -6.50
C LEU A 151 9.14 -9.53 -5.39
N GLY A 152 9.14 -10.86 -5.34
CA GLY A 152 10.12 -11.62 -4.56
C GLY A 152 11.48 -11.59 -5.23
N ALA A 153 12.54 -11.72 -4.43
CA ALA A 153 13.88 -11.93 -4.95
C ALA A 153 14.06 -13.37 -5.48
N ILE A 154 15.24 -13.69 -6.02
CA ILE A 154 15.52 -14.99 -6.67
C ILE A 154 15.19 -16.15 -5.71
N GLY A 155 14.36 -17.08 -6.17
CA GLY A 155 13.94 -18.24 -5.39
C GLY A 155 12.87 -17.96 -4.33
N ALA A 156 12.31 -16.74 -4.29
CA ALA A 156 11.30 -16.35 -3.31
C ALA A 156 9.95 -16.01 -3.96
N ALA A 157 8.87 -16.21 -3.19
CA ALA A 157 7.53 -15.83 -3.62
C ALA A 157 7.38 -14.31 -3.72
N GLY A 158 6.55 -13.85 -4.65
CA GLY A 158 6.12 -12.45 -4.67
C GLY A 158 4.98 -12.18 -3.69
N GLY A 159 4.63 -10.91 -3.56
CA GLY A 159 3.53 -10.46 -2.73
C GLY A 159 2.18 -10.57 -3.44
N ALA A 160 1.14 -10.84 -2.66
CA ALA A 160 -0.23 -10.77 -3.15
C ALA A 160 -0.61 -9.33 -3.52
N GLY A 161 -1.54 -9.20 -4.45
CA GLY A 161 -2.13 -7.91 -4.78
C GLY A 161 -3.10 -7.42 -3.71
N GLY A 162 -3.24 -6.10 -3.57
CA GLY A 162 -4.15 -5.48 -2.62
C GLY A 162 -5.59 -5.53 -3.10
N HIS A 163 -6.54 -5.64 -2.18
CA HIS A 163 -7.96 -5.58 -2.53
C HIS A 163 -8.35 -4.19 -3.05
N GLY A 164 -9.26 -4.13 -4.01
CA GLY A 164 -9.92 -2.89 -4.40
C GLY A 164 -10.84 -2.39 -3.29
N GLY A 165 -10.97 -1.07 -3.16
CA GLY A 165 -11.88 -0.43 -2.23
C GLY A 165 -13.33 -0.53 -2.67
N ASN A 166 -14.25 -0.51 -1.72
CA ASN A 166 -15.69 -0.54 -2.01
C ASN A 166 -16.23 0.87 -2.27
N ALA A 167 -17.21 0.99 -3.16
CA ALA A 167 -18.16 2.10 -3.16
C ALA A 167 -19.33 1.79 -2.20
N GLN A 168 -20.04 2.81 -1.71
CA GLN A 168 -21.17 2.60 -0.78
C GLN A 168 -22.53 2.68 -1.46
N PHE A 169 -22.89 3.83 -2.04
CA PHE A 169 -24.25 4.04 -2.57
C PHE A 169 -24.27 4.30 -4.07
N ILE A 170 -23.53 5.30 -4.54
CA ILE A 170 -23.30 5.57 -5.97
C ILE A 170 -21.80 5.55 -6.24
N GLY A 171 -21.35 4.69 -7.14
CA GLY A 171 -19.94 4.60 -7.54
C GLY A 171 -19.52 3.16 -7.82
N ASN A 172 -18.47 2.99 -8.62
CA ASN A 172 -17.90 1.68 -8.90
C ASN A 172 -16.96 1.23 -7.78
N GLY A 173 -16.87 -0.08 -7.55
CA GLY A 173 -15.80 -0.65 -6.76
C GLY A 173 -14.44 -0.42 -7.43
N GLY A 174 -13.38 -0.31 -6.63
CA GLY A 174 -12.02 -0.25 -7.13
C GLY A 174 -11.56 -1.63 -7.61
N ASN A 175 -10.71 -1.66 -8.62
CA ASN A 175 -10.09 -2.92 -9.05
C ASN A 175 -9.13 -3.44 -7.97
N GLY A 176 -9.00 -4.75 -7.84
CA GLY A 176 -7.91 -5.36 -7.10
C GLY A 176 -6.58 -5.11 -7.79
N GLY A 177 -5.51 -5.03 -7.01
CA GLY A 177 -4.16 -4.95 -7.53
C GLY A 177 -3.67 -6.34 -7.96
N PRO A 178 -2.81 -6.44 -8.99
CA PRO A 178 -2.20 -7.70 -9.37
C PRO A 178 -1.21 -8.18 -8.30
N GLY A 179 -1.10 -9.51 -8.17
CA GLY A 179 -0.03 -10.16 -7.43
C GLY A 179 1.28 -10.20 -8.22
N ALA A 180 2.36 -10.60 -7.57
CA ALA A 180 3.69 -10.69 -8.17
C ALA A 180 4.31 -12.09 -8.02
N SER A 181 5.18 -12.47 -8.97
CA SER A 181 5.94 -13.74 -8.97
C SER A 181 5.10 -14.98 -8.60
N GLY A 182 3.93 -15.13 -9.23
CA GLY A 182 3.02 -16.26 -9.01
C GLY A 182 2.07 -16.12 -7.82
N ALA A 183 2.12 -15.02 -7.07
CA ALA A 183 1.14 -14.72 -6.03
C ALA A 183 -0.22 -14.31 -6.62
N ILE A 184 -1.27 -14.57 -5.84
CA ILE A 184 -2.65 -14.21 -6.20
C ILE A 184 -2.82 -12.69 -6.26
N GLY A 185 -3.62 -12.22 -7.22
CA GLY A 185 -4.10 -10.84 -7.22
C GLY A 185 -5.16 -10.59 -6.17
N GLY A 186 -5.41 -9.31 -5.92
CA GLY A 186 -6.41 -8.86 -4.98
C GLY A 186 -7.82 -8.96 -5.56
N ALA A 187 -8.80 -9.21 -4.71
CA ALA A 187 -10.19 -9.10 -5.13
C ALA A 187 -10.56 -7.64 -5.47
N GLY A 188 -11.41 -7.44 -6.48
CA GLY A 188 -12.04 -6.15 -6.71
C GLY A 188 -13.04 -5.79 -5.61
N GLY A 189 -13.26 -4.49 -5.42
CA GLY A 189 -14.22 -3.97 -4.46
C GLY A 189 -15.64 -4.02 -5.00
N THR A 190 -16.62 -3.94 -4.10
CA THR A 190 -18.04 -3.91 -4.47
C THR A 190 -18.44 -2.55 -5.05
N GLY A 191 -19.35 -2.56 -6.03
CA GLY A 191 -20.03 -1.36 -6.51
C GLY A 191 -21.04 -0.80 -5.51
N GLY A 192 -21.52 0.41 -5.77
CA GLY A 192 -22.51 1.10 -4.95
C GLY A 192 -23.86 0.39 -4.96
N LYS A 193 -24.55 0.40 -3.81
CA LYS A 193 -25.84 -0.29 -3.63
C LYS A 193 -26.95 0.20 -4.56
N LEU A 194 -26.95 1.48 -4.92
CA LEU A 194 -27.95 2.07 -5.81
C LEU A 194 -27.47 2.03 -7.26
N LEU A 195 -26.24 2.49 -7.51
CA LEU A 195 -25.62 2.50 -8.83
C LEU A 195 -24.12 2.24 -8.72
N GLY A 196 -23.61 1.32 -9.52
CA GLY A 196 -22.18 1.06 -9.64
C GLY A 196 -21.85 -0.40 -9.92
N LEU A 197 -20.76 -0.63 -10.63
CA LEU A 197 -20.25 -1.97 -10.91
C LEU A 197 -19.19 -2.37 -9.87
N PRO A 198 -19.06 -3.68 -9.56
CA PRO A 198 -17.89 -4.20 -8.88
C PRO A 198 -16.60 -3.93 -9.68
N GLY A 199 -15.48 -3.79 -8.97
CA GLY A 199 -14.16 -3.74 -9.58
C GLY A 199 -13.71 -5.11 -10.05
N ALA A 200 -12.79 -5.13 -11.02
CA ALA A 200 -12.16 -6.35 -11.49
C ALA A 200 -11.22 -6.94 -10.41
N HIS A 201 -11.07 -8.26 -10.41
CA HIS A 201 -10.00 -8.94 -9.66
C HIS A 201 -8.65 -8.73 -10.36
N GLY A 202 -7.57 -8.69 -9.59
CA GLY A 202 -6.20 -8.52 -10.08
C GLY A 202 -5.47 -9.82 -10.39
#